data_AF-A0A1Y3BPI1-F1
#
_entry.id   AF-A0A1Y3BPI1-F1
#
_cell.length_a   1.000
_cell.length_b   1.000
_cell.length_c   1.000
_cell.angle_alpha   90.00
_cell.angle_beta   90.00
_cell.angle_gamma   90.00
#
_symmetry.space_group_name_H-M   'P 1'
#
loop_
_entity.id
_entity.type
_entity.pdbx_description
1 polymer ?
#
loop_
_entity_poly.entity_id
_entity_poly.type
_entity_poly.pdbx_seq_one_letter_code
_entity_poly.pdbx_strand_id
1 'polypeptide(L)'
;MILILFVLVSIVCLNEVIDEVQETIQKCKRGPICFDPRCITLKRRIGNGYFGDVFLATIPSLHGSSNINLAVKMLKSHAIQQQKVENYLDF
;
A
#
# COMPACT_ATOMS: atom_id res chain seq x y z
N MET A 1 -16.84 9.48 -11.56
CA MET A 1 -15.37 9.48 -11.69
C MET A 1 -14.78 8.85 -10.41
N ILE A 2 -14.82 7.53 -10.30
CA ILE A 2 -14.29 6.82 -9.12
C ILE A 2 -12.83 6.53 -9.45
N LEU A 3 -11.94 7.39 -8.98
CA LEU A 3 -10.50 7.17 -9.03
C LEU A 3 -10.21 6.02 -8.05
N ILE A 4 -10.36 4.78 -8.52
CA ILE A 4 -9.83 3.60 -7.83
C ILE A 4 -8.31 3.73 -7.99
N LEU A 5 -7.72 4.49 -7.08
CA LEU A 5 -6.30 4.55 -6.88
C LEU A 5 -5.88 3.13 -6.45
N PHE A 6 -5.52 2.32 -7.44
CA PHE A 6 -4.78 1.07 -7.23
C PHE A 6 -3.43 1.47 -6.62
N VAL A 7 -3.43 1.77 -5.32
CA VAL A 7 -2.20 1.79 -4.55
C VAL A 7 -1.80 0.33 -4.47
N LEU A 8 -0.93 -0.10 -5.37
CA LEU A 8 -0.24 -1.37 -5.23
C LEU A 8 0.71 -1.19 -4.04
N VAL A 9 0.18 -1.37 -2.82
CA VAL A 9 0.96 -1.25 -1.59
C VAL A 9 1.84 -2.49 -1.51
N SER A 10 3.07 -2.40 -2.03
CA SER A 10 4.11 -3.37 -1.70
C SER A 10 4.53 -3.12 -0.24
N ILE A 11 3.99 -3.92 0.67
CA ILE A 11 4.34 -3.87 2.09
C ILE A 11 5.58 -4.74 2.29
N VAL A 12 6.70 -4.11 2.67
CA VAL A 12 7.89 -4.82 3.15
C VAL A 12 7.98 -4.58 4.65
N CYS A 13 7.95 -5.67 5.42
CA CYS A 13 8.04 -5.63 6.87
C CYS A 13 9.48 -5.85 7.32
N LEU A 14 9.95 -5.00 8.23
CA LEU A 14 11.33 -5.00 8.72
C LEU A 14 11.50 -5.75 10.05
N ASN A 15 10.44 -6.35 10.61
CA ASN A 15 10.45 -7.01 11.91
C ASN A 15 10.58 -8.54 11.80
N GLU A 16 11.32 -9.15 12.73
CA GLU A 16 11.55 -10.60 12.86
C GLU A 16 10.32 -11.39 13.34
N VAL A 17 9.30 -10.71 13.89
CA VAL A 17 8.05 -11.33 14.37
C VAL A 17 7.05 -11.47 13.23
N ILE A 18 7.29 -12.44 12.35
CA ILE A 18 6.55 -12.64 11.09
C ILE A 18 5.04 -12.90 11.35
N ASP A 19 4.69 -13.63 12.41
CA ASP A 19 3.30 -14.05 12.66
C ASP A 19 2.37 -12.88 13.03
N GLU A 20 2.79 -12.02 13.96
CA GLU A 20 2.04 -10.83 14.37
C GLU A 20 1.87 -9.85 13.19
N VAL A 21 2.94 -9.70 12.41
CA VAL A 21 2.94 -8.87 11.21
C VAL A 21 1.94 -9.39 10.19
N GLN A 22 1.95 -10.70 9.94
CA GLN A 22 1.05 -11.34 9.00
C GLN A 22 -0.41 -11.23 9.47
N GLU A 23 -0.71 -11.48 10.74
CA GLU A 23 -2.05 -11.35 11.30
C GLU A 23 -2.58 -9.92 11.16
N THR A 24 -1.74 -8.93 11.48
CA THR A 24 -2.07 -7.50 11.37
C THR A 24 -2.36 -7.12 9.91
N ILE A 25 -1.50 -7.54 8.98
CA ILE A 25 -1.70 -7.31 7.55
C ILE A 25 -3.03 -7.91 7.06
N GLN A 26 -3.39 -9.12 7.51
CA GLN A 26 -4.64 -9.75 7.09
C GLN A 26 -5.87 -9.00 7.62
N LYS A 27 -5.85 -8.50 8.86
CA LYS A 27 -6.96 -7.68 9.39
C LYS A 27 -7.08 -6.32 8.70
N CYS A 28 -5.97 -5.76 8.22
CA CYS A 28 -5.97 -4.52 7.48
C CYS A 28 -6.33 -4.69 6.00
N LYS A 29 -6.35 -5.91 5.45
CA LYS A 29 -6.78 -6.17 4.07
C LYS A 29 -8.29 -6.11 3.92
N ARG A 30 -8.75 -5.66 2.75
CA ARG A 30 -10.13 -5.70 2.28
C ARG A 30 -10.19 -6.51 0.98
N GLY A 31 -10.24 -7.82 1.11
CA GLY A 31 -10.14 -8.73 -0.03
C GLY A 31 -8.68 -9.00 -0.45
N PRO A 32 -8.45 -9.54 -1.65
CA PRO A 32 -7.16 -10.14 -2.00
C PRO A 32 -6.03 -9.11 -2.21
N ILE A 33 -6.36 -7.88 -2.63
CA ILE A 33 -5.37 -6.90 -3.13
C ILE A 33 -5.50 -5.54 -2.43
N CYS A 34 -6.67 -5.20 -1.87
CA CYS A 34 -6.88 -3.88 -1.26
C CYS A 34 -6.46 -3.88 0.21
N PHE A 35 -5.80 -2.82 0.63
CA PHE A 35 -5.48 -2.54 2.03
C PHE A 35 -6.37 -1.39 2.52
N ASP A 36 -6.89 -1.45 3.75
CA ASP A 36 -7.62 -0.34 4.35
C ASP A 36 -6.63 0.80 4.63
N PRO A 37 -6.73 1.92 3.90
CA PRO A 37 -5.77 3.02 4.06
C PRO A 37 -5.80 3.61 5.47
N ARG A 38 -6.89 3.45 6.22
CA ARG A 38 -7.02 3.95 7.60
C ARG A 38 -6.13 3.19 8.59
N CYS A 39 -5.69 2.00 8.23
CA CYS A 39 -4.75 1.24 9.05
C CYS A 39 -3.31 1.72 8.92
N ILE A 40 -2.97 2.46 7.85
CA ILE A 40 -1.61 2.92 7.56
C ILE A 40 -1.46 4.37 8.02
N THR A 41 -0.49 4.61 8.91
CA THR A 41 -0.04 5.97 9.22
C THR A 41 1.29 6.24 8.52
N LEU A 42 1.28 7.10 7.49
CA LEU A 42 2.52 7.58 6.87
C LEU A 42 3.29 8.48 7.84
N LYS A 43 4.61 8.31 7.93
CA LYS A 43 5.48 9.10 8.81
C LYS A 43 6.34 10.10 8.03
N ARG A 44 7.32 9.60 7.28
CA ARG A 44 8.25 10.43 6.50
C ARG A 44 8.63 9.77 5.18
N ARG A 45 8.93 10.57 4.16
CA ARG A 45 9.53 10.06 2.93
C ARG A 45 10.95 9.59 3.22
N ILE A 46 11.30 8.39 2.77
CA ILE A 46 12.63 7.77 2.93
C ILE A 46 13.32 7.47 1.59
N GLY A 47 12.61 7.60 0.47
CA GLY A 47 13.21 7.46 -0.85
C GLY A 47 12.35 8.06 -1.96
N ASN A 48 12.97 8.35 -3.10
CA ASN A 48 12.31 8.74 -4.34
C ASN A 48 13.05 8.05 -5.49
N GLY A 49 12.31 7.42 -6.38
CA GLY A 49 12.84 6.81 -7.59
C GLY A 49 12.00 7.15 -8.80
N TYR A 50 12.40 6.62 -9.95
CA TYR A 50 11.72 6.86 -11.22
C TYR A 50 10.22 6.55 -11.15
N PHE A 51 9.86 5.43 -10.52
CA PHE A 51 8.48 4.91 -10.48
C PHE A 51 7.63 5.42 -9.31
N GLY A 52 8.22 6.04 -8.28
CA GLY A 52 7.48 6.33 -7.06
C GLY A 52 8.29 6.92 -5.93
N ASP A 53 7.57 7.40 -4.92
CA ASP A 53 8.10 7.77 -3.62
C ASP A 53 8.01 6.59 -2.66
N VAL A 54 8.94 6.48 -1.72
CA VAL A 54 8.89 5.50 -0.62
C VAL A 54 8.79 6.25 0.69
N PHE A 55 7.83 5.84 1.53
CA PHE A 55 7.58 6.39 2.85
C PHE A 55 7.80 5.34 3.92
N LEU A 56 8.38 5.74 5.05
CA LEU A 56 8.24 5.01 6.30
C LEU A 56 6.80 5.19 6.77
N ALA A 57 6.14 4.09 7.10
CA ALA A 57 4.79 4.06 7.60
C ALA A 57 4.68 3.10 8.78
N THR A 58 3.57 3.18 9.51
CA THR A 58 3.26 2.29 10.61
C THR A 58 1.85 1.73 10.51
N ILE A 59 1.64 0.50 10.97
CA ILE A 59 0.32 -0.10 11.25
C ILE A 59 0.23 -0.44 12.75
N PRO A 60 -0.97 -0.42 13.35
CA PRO A 60 -1.14 -0.78 14.76
C PRO A 60 -0.82 -2.25 14.98
N SER A 61 -0.06 -2.57 16.03
CA SER A 61 0.07 -3.95 16.50
C SER A 61 -1.26 -4.43 17.09
N LEU A 62 -1.60 -5.69 16.85
CA LEU A 62 -2.77 -6.33 17.47
C LEU A 62 -2.56 -6.72 18.93
N HIS A 63 -1.32 -7.04 19.30
CA HIS A 63 -0.98 -7.60 20.62
C HIS A 63 -0.48 -6.53 21.59
N GLY A 64 -0.74 -5.25 21.29
CA GLY A 64 -0.34 -4.11 22.14
C GLY A 64 1.17 -3.85 22.15
N SER A 65 1.92 -4.46 21.24
CA SER A 65 3.32 -4.15 21.03
C SER A 65 3.48 -2.78 20.35
N SER A 66 4.70 -2.28 20.25
CA SER A 66 4.98 -1.07 19.47
C SER A 66 4.47 -1.22 18.03
N ASN A 67 3.96 -0.14 17.44
CA ASN A 67 3.50 -0.14 16.05
C ASN A 67 4.50 -0.81 15.09
N ILE A 68 3.98 -1.55 14.11
CA ILE A 68 4.80 -2.24 13.12
C ILE A 68 5.23 -1.24 12.05
N ASN A 69 6.54 -1.15 11.82
CA ASN A 69 7.12 -0.30 10.78
C ASN A 69 7.06 -0.98 9.41
N LEU A 70 6.69 -0.21 8.39
CA LEU A 70 6.54 -0.64 7.01
C LEU A 70 7.20 0.37 6.06
N ALA A 71 7.63 -0.11 4.90
CA ALA A 71 7.86 0.76 3.74
C ALA A 71 6.61 0.78 2.84
N VAL A 72 6.14 1.97 2.48
CA VAL A 72 5.02 2.18 1.54
C VAL A 72 5.53 2.88 0.30
N LYS A 73 5.41 2.23 -0.86
CA LYS A 73 5.73 2.82 -2.15
C LYS A 73 4.49 3.43 -2.78
N MET A 74 4.50 4.74 -3.00
CA MET A 74 3.47 5.47 -3.72
C MET A 74 3.91 5.68 -5.15
N LEU A 75 3.20 5.09 -6.11
CA LEU A 75 3.51 5.20 -7.53
C LEU A 75 3.18 6.59 -8.07
N LYS A 76 4.04 7.10 -8.95
CA LYS A 76 3.77 8.35 -9.69
C LYS A 76 2.69 8.08 -10.75
N SER A 77 1.94 9.10 -11.14
CA SER A 77 0.83 8.98 -12.09
C SER A 77 1.23 8.32 -13.41
N HIS A 78 2.43 8.61 -13.92
CA HIS A 78 2.96 8.02 -15.15
C HIS A 78 3.43 6.57 -15.00
N ALA A 79 3.66 6.09 -13.78
CA ALA A 79 4.08 4.71 -13.52
C ALA A 79 2.90 3.72 -13.59
N ILE A 80 1.67 4.23 -13.59
CA ILE A 80 0.46 3.47 -13.80
C ILE A 80 0.08 3.70 -15.27
N GLN A 81 0.27 2.70 -16.13
CA GLN A 81 -0.34 2.76 -17.46
C GLN A 81 -1.85 2.86 -17.24
N GLN A 82 -2.42 4.03 -17.50
CA GLN A 82 -3.87 4.13 -17.61
C GLN A 82 -4.25 3.16 -18.71
N GLN A 83 -4.93 2.05 -18.38
CA GLN A 83 -5.67 1.31 -19.40
C GLN A 83 -6.64 2.34 -19.98
N LYS A 84 -6.30 2.87 -21.16
CA LYS A 84 -7.29 3.49 -22.04
C LYS A 84 -8.35 2.42 -22.18
N VAL A 85 -9.52 2.67 -21.60
CA VAL A 85 -10.72 1.96 -22.00
C VAL A 85 -10.96 2.45 -23.42
N GLU A 86 -10.38 1.75 -24.41
CA GLU A 86 -10.85 1.84 -25.78
C GLU A 86 -12.28 1.32 -25.75
N ASN A 87 -13.23 2.26 -25.67
CA ASN A 87 -14.60 1.99 -26.05
C ASN A 87 -14.56 1.57 -27.52
N TYR A 88 -14.54 0.26 -27.76
CA TYR A 88 -15.03 -0.31 -29.01
C TYR A 88 -16.51 0.08 -29.10
N LEU A 89 -16.79 1.20 -29.75
CA LEU A 89 -18.06 1.37 -30.44
C LEU A 89 -17.86 0.69 -31.79
N ASP A 90 -18.18 -0.61 -31.83
CA ASP A 90 -18.45 -1.29 -33.08
C ASP A 90 -19.71 -0.66 -33.72
N PHE A 91 -19.57 -0.46 -35.03
CA PHE A 91 -20.46 0.07 -36.06
C PHE A 91 -21.98 0.03 -35.85
#